data_AF-A0A958V6M8-F1
#
_entry.id   AF-A0A958V6M8-F1
#
_cell.length_a   1.000
_cell.length_b   1.000
_cell.length_c   1.000
_cell.angle_alpha   90.00
_cell.angle_beta   90.00
_cell.angle_gamma   90.00
#
_symmetry.space_group_name_H-M   'P 1'
#
loop_
_entity.id
_entity.type
_entity.pdbx_description
1 polymer ?
#
loop_
_entity_poly.entity_id
_entity_poly.type
_entity_poly.pdbx_seq_one_letter_code
_entity_poly.pdbx_strand_id
1 'polypeptide(L)' 'MSDPKYTNSLIDETSPYLLQHAHNPVDWHPWNDKTLEKKKKE' A
#
# COMPACT_ATOMS: atom_id res chain seq x y z
N MET A 1 4.90 20.08 10.89
CA MET A 1 4.93 18.61 10.77
C MET A 1 5.18 18.32 9.31
N SER A 2 6.14 17.46 8.98
CA SER A 2 6.45 17.17 7.57
C SER A 2 5.42 16.21 7.01
N ASP A 3 4.73 16.61 5.95
CA ASP A 3 3.88 15.70 5.19
C ASP A 3 4.73 14.58 4.57
N PRO A 4 4.20 13.36 4.51
CA PRO A 4 4.92 12.26 3.88
C PRO A 4 5.09 12.53 2.39
N LYS A 5 6.34 12.48 1.92
CA LYS A 5 6.71 12.72 0.52
C LYS A 5 6.17 11.66 -0.44
N TYR A 6 5.93 10.46 0.08
CA TYR A 6 5.41 9.32 -0.68
C TYR A 6 4.21 8.74 0.06
N THR A 7 3.24 8.27 -0.70
CA THR A 7 2.11 7.48 -0.19
C THR A 7 1.81 6.41 -1.23
N ASN A 8 1.82 5.15 -0.81
CA ASN A 8 1.53 3.98 -1.64
C ASN A 8 0.19 3.34 -1.24
N SER A 9 -0.19 2.27 -1.93
CA SER A 9 -1.46 1.57 -1.75
C SER A 9 -1.69 0.98 -0.35
N LEU A 10 -0.66 0.87 0.50
CA LEU A 10 -0.82 0.38 1.87
C LEU A 10 -1.56 1.38 2.77
N ILE A 11 -1.78 2.62 2.34
CA ILE A 11 -2.55 3.61 3.12
C ILE A 11 -4.02 3.20 3.34
N ASP A 12 -4.54 2.34 2.47
CA ASP A 12 -5.92 1.83 2.54
C ASP A 12 -6.04 0.53 3.36
N GLU A 13 -4.92 0.02 3.89
CA GLU A 13 -4.92 -1.21 4.68
C GLU A 13 -5.27 -0.95 6.15
N THR A 14 -5.81 -1.97 6.82
CA THR A 14 -6.17 -1.87 8.24
C THR A 14 -5.07 -2.37 9.17
N SER A 15 -4.05 -3.04 8.63
CA SER A 15 -2.95 -3.60 9.42
C SER A 15 -2.00 -2.48 9.88
N PRO A 16 -1.75 -2.33 11.19
CA PRO A 16 -0.81 -1.31 11.69
C PRO A 16 0.58 -1.43 11.07
N TYR A 17 1.03 -2.66 10.79
CA TYR A 17 2.31 -2.93 10.15
C TYR A 17 2.36 -2.40 8.71
N LEU A 18 1.29 -2.59 7.93
CA LEU A 18 1.24 -2.11 6.55
C LEU A 18 1.14 -0.58 6.50
N LEU A 19 0.36 0.01 7.39
CA LEU A 19 0.22 1.47 7.50
C LEU A 19 1.55 2.16 7.86
N GLN A 20 2.39 1.52 8.67
CA GLN A 20 3.73 2.04 8.96
C GLN A 20 4.61 2.16 7.70
N HIS A 21 4.32 1.39 6.66
CA HIS A 21 5.04 1.38 5.39
C HIS A 21 4.33 2.12 4.26
N ALA A 22 3.16 2.71 4.52
CA ALA A 22 2.38 3.45 3.53
C ALA A 22 3.13 4.66 2.95
N HIS A 23 4.11 5.20 3.69
CA HIS A 23 4.86 6.39 3.28
C HIS A 23 6.29 6.11 2.80
N ASN A 24 6.60 4.85 2.53
CA ASN A 24 7.89 4.47 1.96
C ASN A 24 7.97 4.86 0.47
N PRO A 25 9.17 5.17 -0.04
CA PRO A 25 9.37 5.55 -1.45
C PRO A 25 9.11 4.41 -2.44
N VAL A 26 9.04 3.18 -1.97
CA VAL A 26 8.71 2.00 -2.78
C VAL A 26 7.19 1.88 -2.86
N ASP A 27 6.67 1.68 -4.07
CA ASP A 27 5.24 1.47 -4.33
C ASP A 27 4.80 0.07 -3.89
N TRP A 28 4.56 -0.08 -2.60
CA TRP A 28 4.07 -1.33 -2.02
C TRP A 28 2.59 -1.51 -2.29
N HIS A 29 2.22 -2.73 -2.71
CA HIS A 29 0.83 -3.15 -2.87
C HIS A 29 0.52 -4.29 -1.90
N PRO A 30 -0.64 -4.24 -1.23
CA PRO A 30 -1.01 -5.30 -0.29
C PRO A 30 -1.26 -6.60 -1.04
N TRP A 31 -0.71 -7.69 -0.54
CA TRP A 31 -0.98 -9.03 -1.08
C TRP A 31 -2.32 -9.54 -0.54
N ASN A 32 -3.41 -8.96 -1.03
CA ASN A 32 -4.77 -9.36 -0.70
C ASN A 32 -5.50 -9.87 -1.96
N ASP A 33 -6.59 -10.60 -1.76
CA ASP A 33 -7.35 -11.20 -2.87
C ASP A 33 -7.82 -10.17 -3.90
N LYS A 34 -8.12 -8.93 -3.47
CA LYS A 34 -8.51 -7.83 -4.38
C LYS A 34 -7.34 -7.39 -5.27
N THR A 35 -6.12 -7.35 -4.75
CA THR A 35 -4.91 -7.03 -5.53
C THR A 35 -4.56 -8.17 -6.48
N LEU A 36 -4.74 -9.43 -6.04
CA LEU A 36 -4.53 -10.60 -6.88
C LEU A 36 -5.56 -10.71 -8.01
N GLU A 37 -6.82 -10.34 -7.76
CA GLU A 37 -7.86 -10.28 -8.80
C GLU A 37 -7.54 -9.23 -9.88
N LYS A 38 -7.00 -8.06 -9.49
CA LYS A 38 -6.54 -7.05 -10.46
C LYS A 38 -5.42 -7.59 -11.36
N LYS A 39 -4.49 -8.38 -10.82
CA LYS A 39 -3.39 -8.98 -11.61
C LYS A 39 -3.82 -10.07 -12.59
N LYS A 40 -4.98 -10.69 -12.41
CA LYS A 40 -5.51 -11.69 -13.37
C LYS A 40 -6.22 -11.08 -14.58
N LYS A 41 -6.39 -9.76 -14.61
CA LYS A 41 -7.07 -9.02 -15.69
C LYS A 41 -6.13 -8.27 -16.64
N GLU A 42 -4.81 -8.42 -16.48
CA GLU A 42 -3.82 -7.98 -17.48
C GLU A 42 -3.53 -9.08 -18.51
#